data_AF-A0AAN7WNQ1-F1
#
_entry.id   AF-A0AAN7WNQ1-F1
#
_cell.length_a   1.000
_cell.length_b   1.000
_cell.length_c   1.000
_cell.angle_alpha   90.00
_cell.angle_beta   90.00
_cell.angle_gamma   90.00
#
_symmetry.space_group_name_H-M   'P 1'
#
loop_
_entity.id
_entity.type
_entity.pdbx_description
1 polymer ?
#
loop_
_entity_poly.entity_id
_entity_poly.type
_entity_poly.pdbx_seq_one_letter_code
_entity_poly.pdbx_strand_id
1 'polypeptide(L)'
;MSEETMNKNAENSNNNQVKETKIKGPNVSGRPWKAEKEPFRPKGRVVKNKTLTSWELKKQKRLEDLQFKERLKELKNEKETLRQNRINLLRERREKKAERERYEKMAARMHAKKVERLRRREKRNKALKER
;
A
#
# COMPACT_ATOMS: atom_id res chain seq x y z
N MET A 1 -14.41 -17.68 15.46
CA MET A 1 -13.73 -16.73 14.57
C MET A 1 -12.51 -16.19 15.31
N SER A 2 -11.28 -16.67 15.19
CA SER A 2 -10.67 -17.73 14.38
C SER A 2 -9.34 -18.06 15.08
N GLU A 3 -9.03 -19.34 15.24
CA GLU A 3 -7.88 -19.89 15.98
C GLU A 3 -6.53 -19.74 15.25
N GLU A 4 -6.27 -18.60 14.61
CA GLU A 4 -5.21 -18.48 13.58
C GLU A 4 -3.92 -17.75 14.00
N THR A 5 -3.65 -17.53 15.30
CA THR A 5 -2.44 -16.80 15.73
C THR A 5 -1.44 -17.58 16.59
N MET A 6 -1.57 -18.90 16.68
CA MET A 6 -0.64 -19.75 17.45
C MET A 6 -0.02 -20.85 16.58
N ASN A 7 0.64 -20.49 15.47
CA ASN A 7 1.63 -21.40 14.88
C ASN A 7 2.63 -20.66 13.98
N LYS A 8 3.58 -19.97 14.60
CA LYS A 8 4.79 -19.46 13.94
C LYS A 8 5.96 -19.76 14.85
N ASN A 9 6.42 -21.00 14.86
CA ASN A 9 7.76 -21.44 15.30
C ASN A 9 7.82 -22.99 15.26
N ALA A 10 7.69 -23.60 14.08
CA ALA A 10 7.83 -25.05 13.98
C ALA A 10 8.32 -25.52 12.60
N GLU A 11 9.22 -24.78 11.95
CA GLU A 11 9.86 -25.28 10.72
C GLU A 11 11.33 -24.87 10.69
N ASN A 12 12.15 -25.49 11.54
CA ASN A 12 13.60 -25.58 11.35
C ASN A 12 14.18 -26.70 12.24
N SER A 13 13.68 -27.91 12.06
CA SER A 13 14.38 -29.10 12.53
C SER A 13 14.15 -30.23 11.53
N ASN A 14 15.13 -30.44 10.66
CA ASN A 14 15.56 -31.75 10.15
C ASN A 14 16.29 -31.53 8.83
N ASN A 15 17.57 -31.18 8.94
CA ASN A 15 18.49 -31.47 7.87
C ASN A 15 19.77 -32.07 8.45
N ASN A 16 19.61 -33.23 9.06
CA ASN A 16 20.71 -34.14 9.29
C ASN A 16 20.36 -35.46 8.61
N GLN A 17 20.37 -35.44 7.27
CA GLN A 17 20.38 -36.65 6.47
C GLN A 17 21.70 -37.38 6.73
N VAL A 18 21.68 -38.30 7.70
CA VAL A 18 22.69 -39.34 7.80
C VAL A 18 22.52 -40.18 6.54
N LYS A 19 23.50 -40.09 5.63
CA LYS A 19 23.52 -40.89 4.41
C LYS A 19 23.57 -42.37 4.79
N GLU A 20 22.46 -43.07 4.61
CA GLU A 20 22.41 -44.52 4.68
C GLU A 20 23.38 -45.09 3.63
N THR A 21 24.48 -45.67 4.09
CA THR A 21 25.37 -46.44 3.23
C THR A 21 24.68 -47.77 2.94
N LYS A 22 24.52 -48.14 1.67
CA LYS A 22 24.05 -49.49 1.29
C LYS A 22 25.09 -50.51 1.77
N ILE A 23 24.86 -51.08 2.96
CA ILE A 23 25.69 -52.15 3.53
C ILE A 23 25.31 -53.44 2.80
N LYS A 24 26.26 -54.02 2.06
CA LYS A 24 26.08 -55.37 1.48
C LYS A 24 26.17 -56.38 2.63
N GLY A 25 25.24 -57.35 2.66
CA GLY A 25 25.04 -58.32 3.76
C GLY A 25 26.27 -59.19 4.10
N PRO A 26 26.22 -59.99 5.18
CA PRO A 26 27.37 -60.75 5.66
C PRO A 26 27.87 -61.78 4.64
N ASN A 27 29.19 -61.98 4.55
CA ASN A 27 29.75 -63.10 3.80
C ASN A 27 29.65 -64.41 4.61
N VAL A 28 29.90 -65.54 3.95
CA VAL A 28 29.86 -66.88 4.57
C VAL A 28 30.90 -67.04 5.71
N SER A 29 31.93 -66.19 5.75
CA SER A 29 32.99 -66.18 6.78
C SER A 29 32.79 -65.11 7.87
N GLY A 30 31.61 -64.46 7.95
CA GLY A 30 31.28 -63.41 8.93
C GLY A 30 31.92 -62.02 8.73
N ARG A 31 32.72 -61.81 7.68
CA ARG A 31 33.36 -60.51 7.39
C ARG A 31 32.49 -59.67 6.44
N PRO A 32 32.21 -58.40 6.75
CA PRO A 32 31.37 -57.56 5.90
C PRO A 32 32.06 -57.17 4.59
N TRP A 33 31.27 -57.01 3.52
CA TRP A 33 31.76 -56.46 2.25
C TRP A 33 32.14 -54.99 2.42
N LYS A 34 33.18 -54.55 1.71
CA LYS A 34 33.52 -53.12 1.62
C LYS A 34 32.43 -52.39 0.84
N ALA A 35 32.00 -51.24 1.34
CA ALA A 35 31.08 -50.37 0.63
C ALA A 35 31.72 -49.82 -0.66
N GLU A 36 30.94 -49.78 -1.73
CA GLU A 36 31.35 -49.14 -2.98
C GLU A 36 31.49 -47.64 -2.75
N LYS A 37 32.69 -47.11 -2.97
CA LYS A 37 32.96 -45.68 -2.87
C LYS A 37 32.73 -45.07 -4.26
N GLU A 38 31.82 -44.12 -4.36
CA GLU A 38 31.76 -43.24 -5.52
C GLU A 38 33.14 -42.57 -5.71
N PRO A 39 33.64 -42.48 -6.96
CA PRO A 39 34.90 -41.79 -7.22
C PRO A 39 34.79 -40.36 -6.70
N PHE A 40 35.79 -39.94 -5.92
CA PHE A 40 35.86 -38.58 -5.41
C PHE A 40 36.00 -37.61 -6.58
N ARG A 41 34.88 -37.10 -7.07
CA ARG A 41 34.84 -35.98 -8.00
C ARG A 41 34.97 -34.72 -7.16
N PRO A 42 36.08 -33.96 -7.22
CA PRO A 42 36.10 -32.62 -6.67
C PRO A 42 35.12 -31.80 -7.51
N LYS A 43 33.84 -31.79 -7.15
CA LYS A 43 32.82 -30.96 -7.80
C LYS A 43 33.20 -29.49 -7.58
N GLY A 44 33.99 -28.94 -8.52
CA GLY A 44 34.31 -27.53 -8.65
C GLY A 44 34.80 -26.85 -7.37
N ARG A 45 35.70 -27.49 -6.59
CA ARG A 45 36.32 -26.86 -5.41
C ARG A 45 37.64 -26.14 -5.75
N VAL A 46 37.94 -25.96 -7.03
CA VAL A 46 39.06 -25.12 -7.48
C VAL A 46 38.43 -23.78 -7.86
N VAL A 47 38.44 -22.85 -6.90
CA VAL A 47 37.92 -21.47 -6.98
C VAL A 47 36.39 -21.33 -6.99
N LYS A 48 35.72 -21.79 -5.91
CA LYS A 48 34.50 -21.09 -5.46
C LYS A 48 34.92 -19.91 -4.59
N ASN A 49 35.46 -18.88 -5.22
CA ASN A 49 35.23 -17.54 -4.67
C ASN A 49 33.70 -17.43 -4.59
N LYS A 50 33.14 -17.23 -3.40
CA LYS A 50 31.68 -17.24 -3.14
C LYS A 50 30.99 -16.04 -3.78
N THR A 51 31.12 -15.90 -5.09
CA THR A 51 30.49 -14.86 -5.89
C THR A 51 29.22 -15.45 -6.47
N LEU A 52 28.11 -14.75 -6.28
CA LEU A 52 26.83 -15.08 -6.89
C LEU A 52 26.98 -15.33 -8.39
N THR A 53 26.18 -16.25 -8.91
CA THR A 53 26.09 -16.51 -10.35
C THR A 53 25.71 -15.22 -11.07
N SER A 54 26.18 -15.00 -12.31
CA SER A 54 25.82 -13.81 -13.10
C SER A 54 24.30 -13.55 -13.14
N TRP A 55 23.49 -14.62 -13.20
CA TRP A 55 22.04 -14.54 -13.13
C TRP A 55 21.51 -14.07 -11.78
N GLU A 56 22.08 -14.56 -10.68
CA GLU A 56 21.68 -14.17 -9.33
C GLU A 56 21.99 -12.70 -9.05
N LEU A 57 23.14 -12.20 -9.53
CA LEU A 57 23.48 -10.77 -9.50
C LEU A 57 22.46 -9.92 -10.27
N LYS A 58 22.04 -10.36 -11.46
CA LYS A 58 21.00 -9.68 -12.24
C LYS A 58 19.65 -9.69 -11.52
N LYS A 59 19.30 -10.81 -10.88
CA LYS A 59 18.06 -10.93 -10.11
C LYS A 59 18.06 -10.00 -8.91
N GLN A 60 19.17 -9.92 -8.18
CA GLN A 60 19.32 -9.03 -7.04
C GLN A 60 19.19 -7.55 -7.46
N LYS A 61 19.90 -7.14 -8.51
CA LYS A 61 19.79 -5.77 -9.05
C LYS A 61 18.37 -5.42 -9.47
N ARG A 62 17.66 -6.35 -10.14
CA ARG A 62 16.26 -6.13 -10.52
C ARG A 62 15.36 -5.94 -9.30
N LEU A 63 15.60 -6.69 -8.23
CA LEU A 63 14.83 -6.58 -6.99
C LEU A 63 15.10 -5.23 -6.31
N GLU A 64 16.36 -4.81 -6.25
CA GLU A 64 16.76 -3.48 -5.74
C GLU A 64 16.11 -2.34 -6.55
N ASP A 65 16.13 -2.43 -7.88
CA ASP A 65 15.51 -1.45 -8.77
C ASP A 65 13.98 -1.37 -8.58
N LEU A 66 13.32 -2.53 -8.38
CA LEU A 66 11.88 -2.58 -8.12
C LEU A 66 11.54 -1.91 -6.80
N GLN A 67 12.27 -2.23 -5.72
CA GLN A 67 12.10 -1.60 -4.41
C GLN A 67 12.36 -0.09 -4.45
N PHE A 68 13.33 0.35 -5.25
CA PHE A 68 13.61 1.77 -5.43
C PHE A 68 12.48 2.50 -6.17
N LYS A 69 11.99 1.89 -7.26
CA LYS A 69 10.86 2.45 -8.03
C LYS A 69 9.57 2.51 -7.23
N GLU A 70 9.31 1.50 -6.41
CA GLU A 70 8.16 1.46 -5.51
C GLU A 70 8.21 2.62 -4.51
N ARG A 71 9.34 2.78 -3.80
CA ARG A 71 9.55 3.91 -2.89
C ARG A 71 9.42 5.27 -3.59
N LEU A 72 9.95 5.42 -4.79
CA LEU A 72 9.77 6.65 -5.58
C LEU A 72 8.32 6.92 -5.96
N LYS A 73 7.55 5.87 -6.27
CA LYS A 73 6.13 5.98 -6.61
C LYS A 73 5.32 6.37 -5.37
N GLU A 74 5.59 5.76 -4.23
CA GLU A 74 4.96 6.10 -2.94
C GLU A 74 5.16 7.58 -2.61
N LEU A 75 6.40 8.08 -2.66
CA LEU A 75 6.71 9.50 -2.39
C LEU A 75 5.99 10.46 -3.35
N LYS A 76 5.87 10.09 -4.63
CA LYS A 76 5.13 10.90 -5.61
C LYS A 76 3.63 10.90 -5.32
N ASN A 77 3.07 9.76 -4.98
CA ASN A 77 1.65 9.62 -4.64
C ASN A 77 1.31 10.41 -3.36
N GLU A 78 2.14 10.34 -2.33
CA GLU A 78 2.02 11.19 -1.12
C GLU A 78 2.08 12.68 -1.48
N LYS A 79 3.05 13.04 -2.34
CA LYS A 79 3.13 14.28 -3.13
C LYS A 79 1.75 14.80 -3.57
N GLU A 80 1.16 14.00 -4.45
CA GLU A 80 -0.04 14.34 -5.20
C GLU A 80 -1.31 14.33 -4.34
N THR A 81 -1.44 13.37 -3.43
CA THR A 81 -2.57 13.29 -2.49
C THR A 81 -2.64 14.53 -1.60
N LEU A 82 -1.51 14.99 -1.03
CA LEU A 82 -1.48 16.22 -0.24
C LEU A 82 -1.92 17.45 -1.07
N ARG A 83 -1.45 17.53 -2.33
CA ARG A 83 -1.86 18.61 -3.25
C ARG A 83 -3.35 18.53 -3.57
N GLN A 84 -3.87 17.35 -3.86
CA GLN A 84 -5.29 17.13 -4.16
C GLN A 84 -6.17 17.46 -2.96
N ASN A 85 -5.79 17.03 -1.75
CA ASN A 85 -6.49 17.36 -0.51
C ASN A 85 -6.59 18.88 -0.31
N ARG A 86 -5.50 19.62 -0.55
CA ARG A 86 -5.51 21.08 -0.49
C ARG A 86 -6.46 21.70 -1.53
N ILE A 87 -6.45 21.19 -2.75
CA ILE A 87 -7.34 21.68 -3.82
C ILE A 87 -8.80 21.40 -3.47
N ASN A 88 -9.12 20.21 -2.97
CA ASN A 88 -10.46 19.81 -2.59
C ASN A 88 -10.98 20.67 -1.43
N LEU A 89 -10.18 20.90 -0.39
CA LEU A 89 -10.53 21.80 0.71
C LEU A 89 -10.82 23.23 0.23
N LEU A 90 -10.01 23.74 -0.70
CA LEU A 90 -10.24 25.07 -1.28
C LEU A 90 -11.51 25.12 -2.13
N ARG A 91 -11.79 24.06 -2.89
CA ARG A 91 -13.01 23.93 -3.70
C ARG A 91 -14.24 23.90 -2.80
N GLU A 92 -14.27 23.02 -1.80
CA GLU A 92 -15.36 22.93 -0.83
C GLU A 92 -15.59 24.25 -0.10
N ARG A 93 -14.52 24.96 0.29
CA ARG A 93 -14.65 26.27 0.94
C ARG A 93 -15.32 27.31 0.02
N ARG A 94 -14.96 27.30 -1.27
CA ARG A 94 -15.55 28.20 -2.27
C ARG A 94 -17.01 27.86 -2.55
N GLU A 95 -17.34 26.57 -2.66
CA GLU A 95 -18.71 26.09 -2.86
C GLU A 95 -19.60 26.47 -1.67
N LYS A 96 -19.18 26.18 -0.43
CA LYS A 96 -19.87 26.60 0.79
C LYS A 96 -20.08 28.11 0.85
N LYS A 97 -19.09 28.90 0.42
CA LYS A 97 -19.22 30.37 0.37
C LYS A 97 -20.24 30.81 -0.69
N ALA A 98 -20.17 30.25 -1.89
CA ALA A 98 -21.09 30.57 -2.98
C ALA A 98 -22.54 30.21 -2.63
N GLU A 99 -22.76 29.07 -1.95
CA GLU A 99 -24.08 28.69 -1.44
C GLU A 99 -24.61 29.69 -0.42
N ARG A 100 -23.80 30.07 0.57
CA ARG A 100 -24.16 31.10 1.55
C ARG A 100 -24.53 32.42 0.88
N GLU A 101 -23.68 32.91 -0.02
CA GLU A 101 -23.92 34.15 -0.77
C GLU A 101 -25.20 34.07 -1.62
N ARG A 102 -25.52 32.90 -2.19
CA ARG A 102 -26.76 32.68 -2.93
C ARG A 102 -27.98 32.80 -2.03
N TYR A 103 -27.95 32.20 -0.85
CA TYR A 103 -29.04 32.29 0.12
C TYR A 103 -29.20 33.72 0.65
N GLU A 104 -28.09 34.41 0.96
CA GLU A 104 -28.09 35.80 1.39
C GLU A 104 -28.68 36.73 0.32
N LYS A 105 -28.29 36.57 -0.95
CA LYS A 105 -28.88 37.33 -2.07
C LYS A 105 -30.39 37.07 -2.21
N MET A 106 -30.83 35.83 -2.03
CA MET A 106 -32.24 35.49 -2.08
C MET A 106 -33.03 36.13 -0.93
N ALA A 107 -32.48 36.07 0.29
CA ALA A 107 -33.06 36.69 1.47
C ALA A 107 -33.13 38.21 1.32
N ALA A 108 -32.05 38.85 0.88
CA ALA A 108 -32.00 40.30 0.61
C ALA A 108 -33.05 40.71 -0.43
N ARG A 109 -33.21 39.94 -1.52
CA ARG A 109 -34.24 40.18 -2.53
C ARG A 109 -35.65 40.12 -1.95
N MET A 110 -35.94 39.12 -1.10
CA MET A 110 -37.25 39.00 -0.45
C MET A 110 -37.49 40.10 0.57
N HIS A 111 -36.47 40.47 1.33
CA HIS A 111 -36.52 41.58 2.28
C HIS A 111 -36.80 42.91 1.57
N ALA A 112 -36.09 43.20 0.48
CA ALA A 112 -36.31 44.38 -0.35
C ALA A 112 -37.76 44.45 -0.85
N LYS A 113 -38.32 43.34 -1.35
CA LYS A 113 -39.74 43.26 -1.76
C LYS A 113 -40.69 43.54 -0.60
N LYS A 114 -40.40 43.04 0.61
CA LYS A 114 -41.23 43.29 1.80
C LYS A 114 -41.21 44.76 2.19
N VAL A 115 -40.03 45.37 2.26
CA VAL A 115 -39.86 46.79 2.57
C VAL A 115 -40.56 47.67 1.54
N GLU A 116 -40.42 47.36 0.25
CA GLU A 116 -41.08 48.11 -0.80
C GLU A 116 -42.62 48.03 -0.71
N ARG A 117 -43.16 46.84 -0.39
CA ARG A 117 -44.60 46.65 -0.13
C ARG A 117 -45.09 47.48 1.06
N LEU A 118 -44.31 47.55 2.14
CA LEU A 118 -44.63 48.38 3.30
C LEU A 118 -44.64 49.87 2.93
N ARG A 119 -43.59 50.36 2.26
CA ARG A 119 -43.52 51.74 1.75
C ARG A 119 -44.71 52.09 0.86
N ARG A 120 -45.13 51.18 -0.03
CA ARG A 120 -46.31 51.37 -0.89
C ARG A 120 -47.63 51.39 -0.11
N ARG A 121 -47.75 50.64 0.99
CA ARG A 121 -48.92 50.70 1.89
C ARG A 121 -48.94 52.00 2.68
N GLU A 122 -47.81 52.41 3.25
CA GLU A 122 -47.67 53.68 3.98
C GLU A 122 -48.04 54.88 3.10
N LYS A 123 -47.54 54.94 1.86
CA LYS A 123 -47.92 55.98 0.89
C LYS A 123 -49.43 56.03 0.64
N ARG A 124 -50.07 54.88 0.44
CA ARG A 124 -51.54 54.81 0.23
C ARG A 124 -52.31 55.22 1.48
N ASN A 125 -51.95 54.70 2.65
CA ASN A 125 -52.61 55.04 3.91
C ASN A 125 -52.45 56.53 4.25
N LYS A 126 -51.30 57.12 3.94
CA LYS A 126 -51.09 58.56 4.08
C LYS A 126 -52.04 59.35 3.18
N ALA A 127 -52.09 59.03 1.89
CA ALA A 127 -52.99 59.68 0.95
C ALA A 127 -54.48 59.54 1.31
N LEU A 128 -54.88 58.41 1.93
CA LEU A 128 -56.24 58.18 2.42
C LEU A 128 -56.54 58.87 3.75
N LYS A 129 -55.53 59.21 4.55
CA LYS A 129 -55.67 59.91 5.84
C LYS A 129 -55.67 61.43 5.67
N GLU A 130 -55.04 61.93 4.60
CA GLU A 130 -55.02 63.35 4.21
C GLU A 130 -56.21 63.76 3.32
N ARG A 131 -57.14 62.83 3.02
CA ARG A 131 -58.39 63.06 2.28
C ARG A 131 -59.59 62.93 3.21
#